data_AF-A0A5P9F1W7-F1
#
_entry.id   AF-A0A5P9F1W7-F1
#
_cell.length_a   1.000
_cell.length_b   1.000
_cell.length_c   1.000
_cell.angle_alpha   90.00
_cell.angle_beta   90.00
_cell.angle_gamma   90.00
#
_symmetry.space_group_name_H-M   'P 1'
#
loop_
_entity.id
_entity.type
_entity.pdbx_description
1 polymer ?
#
loop_
_entity_poly.entity_id
_entity_poly.type
_entity_poly.pdbx_seq_one_letter_code
_entity_poly.pdbx_strand_id
1 'polypeptide(L)'
;MKLIRISEIKSEAVGDRWLYQVLEHLDTFTLLECRAKQKVSLIDITQTLILDHFDEADNPALLLHQILNSECEFKTLIVVSTMSEFDSSYLSNFNFDMNIGFGGDPNSPSALNTLHVDDLDVAIRLVRNSLRHAA
;
A
#
# COMPACT_ATOMS: atom_id res chain seq x y z
N MET A 1 -0.89 -12.44 -8.64
CA MET A 1 -1.19 -11.12 -8.04
C MET A 1 0.05 -10.62 -7.35
N LYS A 2 0.39 -9.35 -7.53
CA LYS A 2 1.51 -8.66 -6.89
C LYS A 2 1.02 -7.91 -5.66
N LEU A 3 1.73 -8.01 -4.55
CA LEU A 3 1.42 -7.36 -3.28
C LEU A 3 2.49 -6.32 -2.94
N ILE A 4 2.08 -5.06 -2.86
CA ILE A 4 2.98 -3.92 -2.60
C ILE A 4 2.54 -3.26 -1.29
N ARG A 5 3.49 -2.98 -0.41
CA ARG A 5 3.28 -2.13 0.76
C ARG A 5 3.88 -0.76 0.50
N ILE A 6 3.12 0.27 0.85
CA ILE A 6 3.56 1.65 0.92
C ILE A 6 3.39 2.12 2.36
N SER A 7 4.47 2.54 3.00
CA SER A 7 4.44 3.17 4.31
C SER A 7 4.73 4.65 4.16
N GLU A 8 3.81 5.50 4.58
CA GLU A 8 3.92 6.95 4.49
C GLU A 8 3.99 7.56 5.89
N ILE A 9 5.20 7.90 6.31
CA ILE A 9 5.47 8.28 7.70
C ILE A 9 5.36 9.79 7.81
N LYS A 10 4.29 10.24 8.48
CA LYS A 10 4.03 11.64 8.85
C LYS A 10 4.13 12.65 7.68
N SER A 11 3.07 12.73 6.91
CA SER A 11 2.62 14.01 6.37
C SER A 11 1.29 14.35 7.04
N GLU A 12 1.29 15.28 8.01
CA GLU A 12 0.08 15.68 8.75
C GLU A 12 -0.92 16.47 7.88
N ALA A 13 -0.53 16.86 6.66
CA ALA A 13 -1.38 17.53 5.70
C ALA A 13 -1.80 16.59 4.56
N VAL A 14 -3.11 16.37 4.40
CA VAL A 14 -3.70 15.53 3.34
C VAL A 14 -3.20 15.91 1.93
N GLY A 15 -2.87 17.18 1.70
CA GLY A 15 -2.37 17.70 0.41
C GLY A 15 -0.92 17.35 0.07
N ASP A 16 -0.14 16.90 1.06
CA ASP A 16 1.27 16.55 0.90
C ASP A 16 1.47 15.02 0.93
N ARG A 17 0.39 14.25 0.75
CA ARG A 17 0.49 12.79 0.70
C ARG A 17 1.03 12.33 -0.64
N TRP A 18 2.20 11.72 -0.60
CA TRP A 18 2.90 11.11 -1.72
C TRP A 18 2.06 10.05 -2.40
N LEU A 19 1.20 9.35 -1.64
CA LEU A 19 0.27 8.40 -2.22
C LEU A 19 -0.52 9.05 -3.35
N TYR A 20 -1.25 10.14 -3.07
CA TYR A 20 -2.14 10.74 -4.05
C TYR A 20 -1.39 11.28 -5.26
N GLN A 21 -0.21 11.85 -5.05
CA GLN A 21 0.68 12.27 -6.14
C GLN A 21 1.13 11.08 -7.01
N VAL A 22 1.41 9.92 -6.40
CA VAL A 22 1.70 8.68 -7.14
C VAL A 22 0.46 8.15 -7.86
N LEU A 23 -0.73 8.22 -7.25
CA LEU A 23 -1.98 7.73 -7.84
C LEU A 23 -2.40 8.53 -9.08
N GLU A 24 -2.17 9.84 -9.09
CA GLU A 24 -2.41 10.71 -10.25
C GLU A 24 -1.66 10.25 -11.52
N HIS A 25 -0.60 9.46 -11.34
CA HIS A 25 0.26 8.96 -12.40
C HIS A 25 -0.04 7.52 -12.82
N LEU A 26 -1.11 6.92 -12.27
CA LEU A 26 -1.60 5.58 -12.61
C LEU A 26 -2.78 5.69 -13.58
N ASP A 27 -2.79 4.84 -14.61
CA ASP A 27 -3.83 4.89 -15.66
C ASP A 27 -5.22 4.52 -15.12
N THR A 28 -5.32 3.44 -14.32
CA THR A 28 -6.57 2.96 -13.71
C THR A 28 -6.31 2.28 -12.36
N PHE A 29 -7.08 2.62 -11.34
CA PHE A 29 -7.04 1.97 -10.03
C PHE A 29 -8.40 2.05 -9.31
N THR A 30 -8.60 1.18 -8.32
CA THR A 30 -9.70 1.25 -7.37
C THR A 30 -9.12 1.57 -6.00
N LEU A 31 -9.56 2.66 -5.38
CA LEU A 31 -9.13 3.09 -4.06
C LEU A 31 -10.21 2.79 -3.03
N LEU A 32 -9.87 2.06 -1.97
CA LEU A 32 -10.76 1.75 -0.86
C LEU A 32 -10.18 2.30 0.45
N GLU A 33 -10.93 3.19 1.09
CA GLU A 33 -10.64 3.74 2.41
C GLU A 33 -10.92 2.68 3.50
N CYS A 34 -9.91 2.35 4.30
CA CYS A 34 -9.97 1.28 5.30
C CYS A 34 -10.19 1.78 6.74
N ARG A 35 -10.11 3.09 7.01
CA ARG A 35 -10.32 3.65 8.35
C ARG A 35 -11.62 3.16 8.99
N ALA A 36 -11.50 2.56 10.17
CA ALA A 36 -12.60 1.98 10.95
C ALA A 36 -13.47 0.96 10.17
N LYS A 37 -12.89 0.28 9.17
CA LYS A 37 -13.57 -0.77 8.40
C LYS A 37 -13.21 -2.14 8.92
N GLN A 38 -14.22 -3.03 8.95
CA GLN A 38 -14.04 -4.47 9.18
C GLN A 38 -14.07 -5.29 7.89
N LYS A 39 -14.66 -4.72 6.83
CA LYS A 39 -14.83 -5.32 5.51
C LYS A 39 -14.82 -4.23 4.44
N VAL A 40 -14.43 -4.60 3.24
CA VAL A 40 -14.54 -3.78 2.03
C VAL A 40 -15.37 -4.48 0.97
N SER A 41 -16.01 -3.69 0.09
CA SER A 41 -16.73 -4.22 -1.06
C SER A 41 -15.77 -4.45 -2.22
N LEU A 42 -15.73 -5.66 -2.77
CA LEU A 42 -14.86 -6.03 -3.89
C LEU A 42 -15.63 -6.11 -5.22
N ILE A 43 -16.53 -5.17 -5.45
CA ILE A 43 -17.34 -5.07 -6.67
C ILE A 43 -16.66 -4.10 -7.63
N ASP A 44 -16.63 -4.44 -8.93
CA ASP A 44 -16.06 -3.61 -10.00
C ASP A 44 -14.62 -3.15 -9.73
N ILE A 45 -13.81 -4.03 -9.15
CA ILE A 45 -12.40 -3.77 -8.86
C ILE A 45 -11.61 -3.77 -10.17
N THR A 46 -10.83 -2.70 -10.36
CA THR A 46 -9.89 -2.60 -11.49
C THR A 46 -8.67 -3.49 -11.25
N GLN A 47 -7.77 -3.57 -12.24
CA GLN A 47 -6.56 -4.41 -12.15
C GLN A 47 -5.61 -4.02 -10.99
N THR A 48 -5.73 -2.79 -10.47
CA THR A 48 -4.95 -2.30 -9.33
C THR A 48 -5.90 -1.89 -8.21
N LEU A 49 -5.90 -2.66 -7.11
CA LEU A 49 -6.62 -2.34 -5.89
C LEU A 49 -5.69 -1.66 -4.89
N ILE A 50 -6.14 -0.56 -4.30
CA ILE A 50 -5.38 0.22 -3.32
C ILE A 50 -6.20 0.34 -2.05
N LEU A 51 -5.62 -0.10 -0.94
CA LEU A 51 -6.18 0.01 0.40
C LEU A 51 -5.51 1.17 1.13
N ASP A 52 -6.21 2.30 1.24
CA ASP A 52 -5.71 3.48 1.94
C ASP A 52 -6.00 3.40 3.44
N HIS A 53 -5.11 3.98 4.26
CA HIS A 53 -5.14 3.92 5.73
C HIS A 53 -5.40 2.50 6.27
N PHE A 54 -4.75 1.50 5.69
CA PHE A 54 -5.01 0.11 6.02
C PHE A 54 -4.70 -0.22 7.49
N ASP A 55 -3.69 0.44 8.06
CA ASP A 55 -3.33 0.38 9.48
C ASP A 55 -4.42 0.90 10.42
N GLU A 56 -5.37 1.69 9.90
CA GLU A 56 -6.50 2.25 10.65
C GLU A 56 -7.78 1.42 10.52
N ALA A 57 -7.74 0.25 9.89
CA ALA A 57 -8.86 -0.68 9.88
C ALA A 57 -9.11 -1.27 11.28
N ASP A 58 -10.35 -1.68 11.57
CA ASP A 58 -10.72 -2.31 12.85
C ASP A 58 -9.92 -3.61 13.07
N ASN A 59 -9.66 -4.35 11.99
CA ASN A 59 -8.80 -5.52 12.00
C ASN A 59 -8.11 -5.66 10.62
N PRO A 60 -6.93 -5.04 10.44
CA PRO A 60 -6.24 -5.04 9.15
C PRO A 60 -5.89 -6.46 8.68
N ALA A 61 -5.41 -7.31 9.59
CA ALA A 61 -5.04 -8.70 9.28
C ALA A 61 -6.20 -9.48 8.67
N LEU A 62 -7.37 -9.42 9.31
CA LEU A 62 -8.57 -10.09 8.85
C LEU A 62 -9.05 -9.52 7.51
N LEU A 63 -9.02 -8.20 7.36
CA LEU A 63 -9.42 -7.52 6.13
C LEU A 63 -8.54 -7.93 4.94
N LEU A 64 -7.22 -7.96 5.12
CA LEU A 64 -6.30 -8.45 4.09
C LEU A 64 -6.50 -9.94 3.80
N HIS A 65 -6.68 -10.79 4.81
CA HIS A 65 -7.02 -12.19 4.60
C HIS A 65 -8.32 -12.36 3.79
N GLN A 66 -9.36 -11.57 4.05
CA GLN A 66 -10.60 -11.63 3.28
C GLN A 66 -10.37 -11.26 1.82
N ILE A 67 -9.55 -10.25 1.55
CA ILE A 67 -9.23 -9.78 0.19
C ILE A 67 -8.40 -10.83 -0.56
N LEU A 68 -7.34 -11.35 0.06
CA LEU A 68 -6.46 -12.34 -0.54
C LEU A 68 -7.15 -13.69 -0.79
N ASN A 69 -8.18 -14.03 -0.01
CA ASN A 69 -9.00 -15.23 -0.20
C ASN A 69 -10.29 -14.96 -1.00
N SER A 70 -10.48 -13.75 -1.51
CA SER A 70 -11.63 -13.44 -2.35
C SER A 70 -11.46 -14.05 -3.74
N GLU A 71 -12.58 -14.31 -4.42
CA GLU A 71 -12.57 -14.72 -5.84
C GLU A 71 -12.39 -13.54 -6.80
N CYS A 72 -12.12 -12.33 -6.27
CA CYS A 72 -11.96 -11.13 -7.07
C CYS A 72 -10.60 -11.14 -7.79
N GLU A 73 -10.60 -10.94 -9.11
CA GLU A 73 -9.39 -10.94 -9.91
C GLU A 73 -8.82 -9.54 -10.07
N PHE A 74 -7.74 -9.25 -9.34
CA PHE A 74 -6.88 -8.08 -9.58
C PHE A 74 -5.41 -8.49 -9.69
N LYS A 75 -4.65 -7.78 -10.52
CA LYS A 75 -3.24 -8.06 -10.77
C LYS A 75 -2.35 -7.53 -9.66
N THR A 76 -2.68 -6.35 -9.12
CA THR A 76 -1.88 -5.70 -8.08
C THR A 76 -2.75 -5.27 -6.90
N LEU A 77 -2.27 -5.57 -5.69
CA LEU A 77 -2.78 -5.05 -4.43
C LEU A 77 -1.73 -4.13 -3.82
N ILE A 78 -2.11 -2.89 -3.58
CA ILE A 78 -1.29 -1.90 -2.88
C ILE A 78 -1.92 -1.66 -1.52
N VAL A 79 -1.15 -1.87 -0.46
CA VAL A 79 -1.54 -1.58 0.92
C VAL A 79 -0.80 -0.34 1.37
N VAL A 80 -1.53 0.69 1.77
CA VAL A 80 -0.95 1.94 2.25
C VAL A 80 -1.17 2.07 3.75
N SER A 81 -0.08 2.30 4.49
CA SER A 81 -0.12 2.50 5.93
C SER A 81 0.58 3.79 6.34
N THR A 82 0.07 4.46 7.37
CA THR A 82 0.73 5.65 7.96
C THR A 82 1.79 5.30 8.99
N MET A 83 1.80 4.04 9.45
CA MET A 83 2.80 3.52 10.36
C MET A 83 4.12 3.18 9.66
N SER A 84 5.23 3.72 10.21
CA SER A 84 6.60 3.35 9.84
C SER A 84 6.95 1.92 10.20
N GLU A 85 6.24 1.38 11.19
CA GLU A 85 6.69 0.21 11.89
C GLU A 85 6.33 -1.07 11.12
N PHE A 86 7.35 -1.92 11.02
CA PHE A 86 7.24 -3.35 10.74
C PHE A 86 6.51 -4.10 11.87
N ASP A 87 6.15 -3.40 12.95
CA ASP A 87 5.62 -3.92 14.21
C ASP A 87 4.11 -4.21 14.19
N SER A 88 3.54 -4.08 13.01
CA SER A 88 2.31 -4.76 12.67
C SER A 88 2.65 -6.26 12.53
N SER A 89 2.65 -6.98 13.65
CA SER A 89 2.79 -8.45 13.71
C SER A 89 1.82 -9.20 12.78
N TYR A 90 0.80 -8.51 12.26
CA TYR A 90 -0.09 -9.00 11.24
C TYR A 90 0.51 -8.93 9.83
N LEU A 91 1.18 -7.84 9.44
CA LEU A 91 1.79 -7.71 8.10
C LEU A 91 3.02 -8.60 7.89
N SER A 92 3.75 -8.96 8.94
CA SER A 92 4.93 -9.83 8.85
C SER A 92 4.62 -11.23 8.34
N ASN A 93 3.36 -11.68 8.45
CA ASN A 93 2.91 -12.96 7.92
C ASN A 93 2.57 -12.90 6.41
N PHE A 94 2.57 -11.72 5.81
CA PHE A 94 2.30 -11.57 4.38
C PHE A 94 3.61 -11.32 3.63
N ASN A 95 3.79 -12.07 2.53
CA ASN A 95 4.95 -11.92 1.67
C ASN A 95 4.71 -10.80 0.66
N PHE A 96 5.15 -9.59 1.00
CA PHE A 96 5.12 -8.44 0.09
C PHE A 96 6.22 -8.56 -0.97
N ASP A 97 5.86 -8.40 -2.24
CA ASP A 97 6.83 -8.36 -3.34
C ASP A 97 7.70 -7.09 -3.29
N MET A 98 7.17 -6.02 -2.68
CA MET A 98 7.84 -4.73 -2.56
C MET A 98 7.32 -3.97 -1.35
N ASN A 99 8.23 -3.39 -0.57
CA ASN A 99 7.91 -2.44 0.49
C ASN A 99 8.56 -1.10 0.15
N ILE A 100 7.79 -0.03 0.12
CA ILE A 100 8.25 1.33 -0.16
C ILE A 100 7.97 2.19 1.06
N GLY A 101 8.97 2.90 1.55
CA GLY A 101 8.84 3.82 2.68
C GLY A 101 9.07 5.26 2.24
N PHE A 102 8.13 6.15 2.57
CA PHE A 102 8.21 7.59 2.35
C PHE A 102 8.33 8.34 3.67
N GLY A 103 9.21 9.34 3.72
CA GLY A 103 9.32 10.26 4.87
C GLY A 103 9.87 9.65 6.18
N GLY A 104 10.40 8.42 6.14
CA GLY A 104 10.96 7.73 7.31
C GLY A 104 12.49 7.81 7.43
N ASP A 105 13.01 7.60 8.63
CA ASP A 105 14.46 7.42 8.85
C ASP A 105 14.94 6.12 8.17
N PRO A 106 15.83 6.19 7.16
CA PRO A 106 16.36 5.00 6.48
C PRO A 106 17.22 4.10 7.39
N ASN A 107 17.62 4.59 8.57
CA ASN A 107 18.38 3.82 9.56
C ASN A 107 17.49 3.17 10.62
N SER A 108 16.16 3.35 10.53
CA SER A 108 15.23 2.69 11.43
C SER A 108 15.34 1.16 11.29
N PRO A 109 15.31 0.37 12.39
CA PRO A 109 15.30 -1.09 12.31
C PRO A 109 14.10 -1.65 11.52
N SER A 110 13.06 -0.84 11.27
CA SER A 110 11.93 -1.13 10.37
C SER A 110 12.28 -1.09 8.87
N ALA A 111 13.49 -0.67 8.50
CA ALA A 111 13.97 -0.52 7.12
C ALA A 111 14.42 -1.84 6.46
N LEU A 112 14.51 -2.94 7.22
CA LEU A 112 14.87 -4.26 6.67
C LEU A 112 13.86 -4.66 5.58
N ASN A 113 14.32 -4.70 4.33
CA ASN A 113 13.53 -4.97 3.11
C ASN A 113 12.55 -3.86 2.68
N THR A 114 12.71 -2.63 3.19
CA THR A 114 11.96 -1.45 2.73
C THR A 114 12.86 -0.56 1.86
N LEU A 115 12.38 -0.24 0.66
CA LEU A 115 13.03 0.75 -0.20
C LEU A 115 12.58 2.15 0.25
N HIS A 116 13.47 2.86 0.93
CA HIS A 116 13.24 4.24 1.31
C HIS A 116 13.41 5.16 0.10
N VAL A 117 12.42 6.03 -0.10
CA VAL A 117 12.40 6.97 -1.21
C VAL A 117 12.10 8.36 -0.66
N ASP A 118 12.99 9.30 -0.98
CA ASP A 118 12.95 10.71 -0.62
C ASP A 118 12.73 11.62 -1.84
N ASP A 119 12.61 11.03 -3.04
CA ASP A 119 12.23 11.69 -4.30
C ASP A 119 10.91 11.15 -4.90
N LEU A 120 9.95 12.04 -5.15
CA LEU A 120 8.61 11.68 -5.67
C LEU A 120 8.68 11.07 -7.08
N ASP A 121 9.55 11.56 -7.95
CA ASP A 121 9.69 11.03 -9.32
C ASP A 121 10.24 9.60 -9.29
N VAL A 122 11.15 9.33 -8.35
CA VAL A 122 11.65 7.97 -8.09
C VAL A 122 10.51 7.07 -7.59
N ALA A 123 9.67 7.56 -6.68
CA ALA A 123 8.51 6.83 -6.17
C ALA A 123 7.52 6.45 -7.28
N ILE A 124 7.14 7.44 -8.10
CA ILE A 124 6.24 7.25 -9.25
C ILE A 124 6.83 6.21 -10.21
N ARG A 125 8.12 6.33 -10.55
CA ARG A 125 8.79 5.39 -11.44
C ARG A 125 8.81 3.98 -10.88
N LEU A 126 9.07 3.81 -9.58
CA LEU A 126 9.10 2.50 -8.92
C LEU A 126 7.73 1.83 -8.95
N VAL A 127 6.67 2.53 -8.53
CA VAL A 127 5.31 2.00 -8.53
C VAL A 127 4.85 1.69 -9.96
N ARG A 128 5.06 2.62 -10.91
CA ARG A 128 4.68 2.42 -12.31
C ARG A 128 5.42 1.25 -12.96
N ASN A 129 6.73 1.13 -12.74
CA ASN A 129 7.51 -0.01 -13.23
C ASN A 129 7.00 -1.31 -12.59
N SER A 130 6.67 -1.27 -11.30
CA SER A 130 6.12 -2.40 -10.58
C SER A 130 4.79 -2.88 -11.14
N LEU A 131 3.94 -1.97 -11.61
CA LEU A 131 2.65 -2.27 -12.22
C LEU A 131 2.80 -2.80 -13.66
N ARG A 132 3.74 -2.25 -14.45
CA ARG A 132 3.99 -2.71 -15.83
C ARG A 132 4.48 -4.16 -15.93
N HIS A 133 5.26 -4.62 -14.96
CA HIS A 133 5.78 -5.99 -14.93
C HIS A 133 4.79 -7.01 -14.32
N ALA A 134 3.64 -6.55 -13.83
CA ALA A 134 2.55 -7.41 -13.35
C ALA A 134 1.52 -7.74 -14.45
N ALA A 135 1.70 -7.18 -15.66
CA ALA A 135 0.76 -7.26 -16.78
C ALA A 135 0.88 -8.54 -17.60
#